data_AF-A0A956KFA9-F1
#
_entry.id   AF-A0A956KFA9-F1
#
_cell.length_a   1.000
_cell.length_b   1.000
_cell.length_c   1.000
_cell.angle_alpha   90.00
_cell.angle_beta   90.00
_cell.angle_gamma   90.00
#
_symmetry.space_group_name_H-M   'P 1'
#
loop_
_entity.id
_entity.type
_entity.pdbx_description
1 polymer ?
#
loop_
_entity_poly.entity_id
_entity_poly.type
_entity_poly.pdbx_seq_one_letter_code
_entity_poly.pdbx_strand_id
1 'polypeptide(L)' 'TSLHHDFLPSSWDYYRPTEWDFAILIGSFGLFFTLFCIFARYLPAVAIAEVKSVTPAADPHHGEEHEHE' A
#
# COMPACT_ATOMS: atom_id res chain seq x y z
N THR A 1 18.83 23.35 11.29
CA THR A 1 19.56 22.87 12.47
C THR A 1 19.08 21.46 12.78
N SER A 2 19.98 20.52 13.07
CA SER A 2 19.61 19.16 13.51
C SER A 2 19.12 19.24 14.96
N LEU A 3 18.09 18.48 15.34
CA LEU A 3 17.56 18.44 16.73
C LEU A 3 18.65 18.09 17.75
N HIS A 4 19.64 17.30 17.32
CA HIS A 4 20.75 16.84 18.14
C HIS A 4 21.75 17.97 18.50
N HIS A 5 21.74 19.08 17.75
CA HIS A 5 22.69 20.16 17.90
C HIS A 5 21.94 21.50 17.90
N ASP A 6 21.35 21.79 19.06
CA ASP A 6 20.62 23.03 19.31
C ASP A 6 21.59 24.21 19.55
N PHE A 7 21.07 25.44 19.55
CA PHE A 7 21.87 26.68 19.66
C PHE A 7 22.61 26.81 21.00
N LEU A 8 22.14 26.15 22.06
CA LEU A 8 22.79 26.09 23.37
C LEU A 8 23.54 24.74 23.52
N PRO A 9 24.85 24.73 23.82
CA PRO A 9 25.63 23.51 23.98
C PRO A 9 25.15 22.59 25.10
N SER A 10 24.43 23.15 26.09
CA SER A 10 23.84 22.39 27.19
C SER A 10 22.67 21.49 26.77
N SER A 11 22.07 21.75 25.61
CA SER A 11 20.89 21.04 25.10
C SER A 11 21.25 19.98 24.06
N TRP A 12 22.55 19.69 23.86
CA TRP A 12 22.96 18.62 22.97
C TRP A 12 22.78 17.29 23.69
N ASP A 13 21.95 16.42 23.11
CA ASP A 13 21.72 15.10 23.65
C ASP A 13 21.61 14.05 22.54
N TYR A 14 21.98 12.82 22.87
CA TYR A 14 22.01 11.68 21.97
C TYR A 14 20.78 10.82 22.17
N TYR A 15 19.95 10.72 21.12
CA TYR A 15 18.83 9.79 21.14
C TYR A 15 19.32 8.34 21.17
N ARG A 16 18.89 7.60 22.21
CA ARG A 16 19.11 6.17 22.34
C ARG A 16 17.74 5.48 22.19
N PRO A 17 17.49 4.80 21.06
CA PRO A 17 16.23 4.09 20.89
C PRO A 17 16.10 3.01 21.95
N THR A 18 14.90 2.87 22.48
CA THR A 18 14.52 1.82 23.42
C THR A 18 13.99 0.60 22.67
N GLU A 19 13.91 -0.53 23.35
CA GLU A 19 13.32 -1.75 22.79
C GLU A 19 11.87 -1.53 22.30
N TRP A 20 11.15 -0.57 22.89
CA TRP A 20 9.78 -0.22 22.51
C TRP A 20 9.72 0.52 21.16
N ASP A 21 10.72 1.33 20.84
CA ASP A 21 10.81 2.01 19.52
C ASP A 21 10.89 0.98 18.39
N PHE A 22 11.67 -0.09 18.59
CA PHE A 22 11.76 -1.20 17.64
C PHE A 22 10.49 -2.06 17.62
N ALA A 23 9.88 -2.31 18.78
CA ALA A 23 8.62 -3.06 18.86
C ALA A 23 7.48 -2.35 18.11
N ILE A 24 7.40 -1.01 18.20
CA ILE A 24 6.40 -0.21 17.47
C ILE A 24 6.72 -0.21 15.98
N LEU A 25 8.00 -0.09 15.60
CA LEU A 25 8.42 -0.17 14.20
C LEU A 25 8.01 -1.51 13.58
N ILE A 26 8.42 -2.63 14.18
CA ILE A 26 8.08 -3.97 13.70
C ILE A 26 6.57 -4.22 13.79
N GLY A 27 5.93 -3.77 14.87
CA GLY A 27 4.49 -3.87 15.08
C GLY A 27 3.68 -3.16 14.00
N SER A 28 4.15 -2.00 13.50
CA SER A 28 3.48 -1.28 12.42
C SER A 28 3.51 -2.05 11.09
N PHE A 29 4.64 -2.69 10.75
CA PHE A 29 4.72 -3.60 9.60
C PHE A 29 3.82 -4.81 9.79
N GLY A 30 3.84 -5.43 10.98
CA GLY A 30 2.99 -6.57 11.31
C GLY A 30 1.51 -6.23 11.19
N LEU A 31 1.08 -5.09 11.73
CA LEU A 31 -0.30 -4.61 11.65
C LEU A 31 -0.71 -4.30 10.21
N PHE A 32 0.16 -3.65 9.44
CA PHE A 32 -0.07 -3.42 8.01
C PHE A 32 -0.29 -4.74 7.25
N PHE A 33 0.63 -5.71 7.40
CA PHE A 33 0.50 -7.01 6.71
C PHE A 33 -0.69 -7.82 7.22
N THR A 34 -1.01 -7.74 8.52
CA THR A 34 -2.18 -8.43 9.07
C THR A 34 -3.46 -7.91 8.42
N LEU A 35 -3.64 -6.58 8.38
CA LEU A 35 -4.80 -5.96 7.74
C LEU A 35 -4.81 -6.21 6.22
N PHE A 36 -3.66 -6.13 5.56
CA PHE A 36 -3.52 -6.40 4.13
C PHE A 36 -3.84 -7.87 3.78
N CYS A 37 -3.35 -8.84 4.54
CA CYS A 37 -3.64 -10.26 4.33
C CYS A 37 -5.12 -10.57 4.58
N ILE A 38 -5.73 -9.96 5.60
CA ILE A 38 -7.19 -10.07 5.84
C ILE A 38 -7.95 -9.50 4.65
N PHE A 39 -7.58 -8.30 4.18
CA PHE A 39 -8.17 -7.69 2.98
C PHE A 39 -8.05 -8.60 1.76
N ALA A 40 -6.83 -9.08 1.46
CA ALA A 40 -6.57 -9.94 0.29
C ALA A 40 -7.27 -11.30 0.37
N ARG A 41 -7.55 -11.80 1.58
CA ARG A 41 -8.25 -13.09 1.77
C ARG A 41 -9.76 -12.98 1.67
N TYR A 42 -10.36 -11.91 2.20
CA TYR A 42 -11.81 -11.82 2.33
C TYR A 42 -12.48 -10.86 1.34
N LEU A 43 -11.73 -9.93 0.74
CA LEU A 43 -12.26 -8.95 -0.20
C LEU A 43 -11.63 -9.14 -1.60
N PRO A 44 -12.36 -8.80 -2.67
CA PRO A 44 -11.80 -8.81 -4.02
C PRO A 44 -10.76 -7.69 -4.14
N ALA A 45 -9.49 -8.07 -4.32
CA ALA A 45 -8.38 -7.12 -4.45
C ALA A 45 -8.42 -6.29 -5.74
N VAL A 46 -9.22 -6.72 -6.73
CA VAL A 46 -9.34 -6.07 -8.04
C VAL A 46 -10.73 -5.45 -8.19
N ALA A 47 -10.80 -4.24 -8.74
CA ALA A 47 -12.05 -3.55 -9.04
C ALA A 47 -12.79 -4.20 -10.23
N ILE A 48 -13.59 -5.23 -9.94
CA ILE A 48 -14.30 -6.03 -10.97
C ILE A 48 -15.21 -5.17 -11.87
N ALA A 49 -15.79 -4.09 -11.35
CA ALA A 49 -16.64 -3.19 -12.13
C ALA A 49 -15.88 -2.53 -13.29
N GLU A 50 -14.64 -2.09 -13.02
CA GLU A 50 -13.76 -1.46 -14.02
C GLU A 50 -13.16 -2.51 -14.97
N VAL A 51 -12.83 -3.72 -14.48
CA VAL A 51 -12.29 -4.77 -15.34
C VAL A 51 -13.32 -5.25 -16.38
N LYS A 52 -14.59 -5.29 -16.00
CA LYS A 52 -15.66 -5.72 -16.90
C LYS A 52 -15.86 -4.79 -18.10
N SER A 53 -15.61 -3.50 -17.99
CA SER A 53 -15.78 -2.55 -19.10
C SER A 53 -14.64 -2.59 -20.12
N VAL A 54 -13.47 -3.08 -19.74
CA VAL A 54 -12.27 -3.13 -20.60
C VAL A 54 -12.00 -4.51 -21.19
N THR A 55 -12.80 -5.52 -20.86
CA THR A 55 -12.63 -6.88 -21.36
C THR A 55 -13.14 -6.96 -22.82
N PRO A 56 -12.51 -7.74 -23.73
CA PRO A 56 -12.99 -7.91 -25.10
C PRO A 56 -14.45 -8.39 -25.21
N ALA A 57 -14.93 -9.12 -24.19
CA ALA A 57 -16.33 -9.54 -24.08
C ALA A 57 -17.33 -8.38 -23.84
N ALA A 58 -16.84 -7.17 -23.57
CA ALA A 58 -17.63 -5.96 -23.44
C ALA A 58 -17.60 -5.08 -24.70
N ASP A 59 -16.87 -5.48 -25.76
CA ASP A 59 -16.84 -4.76 -27.03
C ASP A 59 -18.13 -5.00 -27.83
N PRO A 60 -18.92 -3.95 -28.13
CA PRO A 60 -20.13 -4.06 -28.94
C PRO A 60 -19.87 -4.50 -30.39
N HIS A 61 -18.64 -4.42 -30.91
CA HIS A 61 -18.31 -4.65 -32.31
C HIS A 61 -17.70 -6.03 -32.63
N HIS A 62 -17.63 -6.95 -31.65
CA HIS A 62 -16.99 -8.26 -31.80
C HIS A 62 -17.65 -9.22 -32.82
N GLY A 63 -18.74 -8.82 -33.49
CA GLY A 63 -19.49 -9.63 -34.45
C GLY A 63 -19.39 -9.22 -35.92
N GLU A 64 -18.88 -8.03 -36.25
CA GLU A 64 -18.99 -7.51 -37.64
C GLU A 64 -17.78 -7.83 -38.54
N GLU A 65 -16.68 -8.35 -37.97
CA GLU A 65 -15.47 -8.67 -38.77
C GLU A 65 -15.56 -10.01 -39.53
N HIS A 66 -16.55 -10.86 -39.22
CA HIS A 66 -16.69 -12.20 -39.81
C HIS A 66 -17.63 -12.29 -41.03
N GLU A 67 -18.34 -11.21 -41.41
CA GLU A 67 -19.29 -11.21 -42.54
C GLU A 67 -18.71 -10.64 -43.86
N HIS A 68 -17.42 -10.25 -43.89
CA HIS A 68 -16.79 -9.60 -45.05
C HIS A 68 -15.73 -10.44 -45.80
N GLU A 69 -15.76 -11.78 -45.69
CA GLU A 69 -14.99 -12.69 -46.57
C GLU A 69 -15.89 -13.66 -47.35
#